data_AF-A0A1L7WIL5-F1
#
_entry.id   AF-A0A1L7WIL5-F1
#
_cell.length_a   1.000
_cell.length_b   1.000
_cell.length_c   1.000
_cell.angle_alpha   90.00
_cell.angle_beta   90.00
_cell.angle_gamma   90.00
#
_symmetry.space_group_name_H-M   'P 1'
#
loop_
_entity.id
_entity.type
_entity.pdbx_description
1 polymer ?
#
loop_
_entity_poly.entity_id
_entity_poly.type
_entity_poly.pdbx_seq_one_letter_code
_entity_poly.pdbx_strand_id
1 'polypeptide(L)'
;MRTNPKSSFMAAVVASLARHGKAASIDLGWHAPNATAINNLTRVVSGEGIYGFIYNNSNTPADEYGIYNWCNMPHVRKTEYEVPSSEYKLQYVEVIHRHHKRTVYASNSFPVESYGWNCDDEGLFYYGQPKGSNKSAHAYWQGLLSPQNPFVPTGFLGTCQFPQITAGGLDDSWQHGQDLYGVYHDLLGFLPEDMGEKVTFRVTQNVITSEVAGMVINGMFNTQADVPLLVEPSGYDSLEPTYTCTVSSNLFNAIKSGTNWTSHLTAATSLYATLDNISGVSPADSGFHASFDHYYDNLSARQCHAKPLPCKLVNGVNSTTCVTQDIADEVYRFGNYEYSYIYRDDYRSLAASATSFGVWIGELTTHLRASIAGNSSVVYRHNVAHDGSMSRLLSVLQLDVMVWPGMGSEVVFELYKKETSATPTATTMVTATASVIAPNCNHDNCLRQFIGASSAASAFCPTFTASANVSLPTFASNCDGDASRVSSACSCLVTPTSTGSAPTSTGTAGTSASGYYIRVLWGGKVLRSSNPSLGLMDMVPVETVLAYFDGLAGFGASLVYGKCNGTIPV
;
A
#
# COMPACT_ATOMS: atom_id res chain seq x y z
N MET A 1 -33.14 37.50 -10.46
CA MET A 1 -32.27 36.40 -10.92
C MET A 1 -31.55 35.84 -9.69
N ARG A 2 -31.93 34.64 -9.24
CA ARG A 2 -31.27 33.98 -8.09
C ARG A 2 -30.03 33.27 -8.62
N THR A 3 -28.86 33.75 -8.24
CA THR A 3 -27.58 33.09 -8.53
C THR A 3 -27.52 31.77 -7.74
N ASN A 4 -27.23 30.67 -8.44
CA ASN A 4 -27.17 29.34 -7.84
C ASN A 4 -25.86 29.21 -7.03
N PRO A 5 -25.90 29.02 -5.69
CA PRO A 5 -24.70 28.95 -4.85
C PRO A 5 -23.71 27.85 -5.28
N LYS A 6 -24.18 26.82 -6.00
CA LYS A 6 -23.36 25.74 -6.55
C LYS A 6 -22.43 26.16 -7.70
N SER A 7 -22.82 27.13 -8.51
CA SER A 7 -21.99 27.66 -9.60
C SER A 7 -20.85 28.54 -9.07
N SER A 8 -21.10 29.24 -7.96
CA SER A 8 -20.09 30.05 -7.28
C SER A 8 -19.00 29.23 -6.57
N PHE A 9 -19.29 27.97 -6.18
CA PHE A 9 -18.35 27.10 -5.49
C PHE A 9 -17.40 26.37 -6.45
N MET A 10 -17.91 25.84 -7.58
CA MET A 10 -17.03 25.34 -8.65
C MET A 10 -16.16 26.45 -9.24
N ALA A 11 -16.72 27.66 -9.42
CA ALA A 11 -15.93 28.82 -9.80
C ALA A 11 -14.91 29.19 -8.71
N ALA A 12 -15.18 28.97 -7.42
CA ALA A 12 -14.21 29.22 -6.35
C ALA A 12 -13.10 28.15 -6.27
N VAL A 13 -13.36 26.88 -6.60
CA VAL A 13 -12.31 25.84 -6.68
C VAL A 13 -11.45 26.07 -7.92
N VAL A 14 -12.07 26.28 -9.08
CA VAL A 14 -11.35 26.60 -10.33
C VAL A 14 -10.64 27.96 -10.26
N ALA A 15 -11.23 28.97 -9.62
CA ALA A 15 -10.57 30.26 -9.40
C ALA A 15 -9.57 30.24 -8.24
N SER A 16 -9.70 29.36 -7.24
CA SER A 16 -8.66 29.14 -6.22
C SER A 16 -7.41 28.54 -6.85
N LEU A 17 -7.60 27.58 -7.77
CA LEU A 17 -6.56 26.99 -8.61
C LEU A 17 -5.96 28.02 -9.59
N ALA A 18 -6.75 28.98 -10.11
CA ALA A 18 -6.27 29.99 -11.05
C ALA A 18 -5.75 31.31 -10.43
N ARG A 19 -6.09 31.64 -9.16
CA ARG A 19 -5.77 32.93 -8.53
C ARG A 19 -4.57 32.91 -7.57
N HIS A 20 -4.02 31.75 -7.23
CA HIS A 20 -2.82 31.68 -6.40
C HIS A 20 -1.60 31.38 -7.28
N GLY A 21 -1.11 32.43 -7.94
CA GLY A 21 0.19 32.49 -8.62
C GLY A 21 1.39 32.42 -7.67
N LYS A 22 1.33 31.51 -6.67
CA LYS A 22 2.40 30.99 -5.84
C LYS A 22 1.96 29.64 -5.23
N ALA A 23 1.31 28.78 -6.01
CA ALA A 23 1.35 27.35 -5.69
C ALA A 23 2.83 26.97 -5.58
N ALA A 24 3.24 26.33 -4.48
CA ALA A 24 4.54 25.68 -4.45
C ALA A 24 4.64 24.84 -5.73
N SER A 25 5.69 25.03 -6.51
CA SER A 25 5.90 24.27 -7.76
C SER A 25 5.80 22.80 -7.42
N ILE A 26 4.75 22.11 -7.87
CA ILE A 26 4.59 20.68 -7.64
C ILE A 26 5.64 19.97 -8.48
N ASP A 27 6.49 19.19 -7.82
CA ASP A 27 7.55 18.46 -8.48
C ASP A 27 7.00 17.19 -9.15
N LEU A 28 6.96 17.20 -10.48
CA LEU A 28 6.53 16.07 -11.30
C LEU A 28 7.71 15.18 -11.72
N GLY A 29 8.93 15.51 -11.31
CA GLY A 29 10.14 14.77 -11.62
C GLY A 29 10.18 13.41 -10.93
N TRP A 30 10.97 12.51 -11.50
CA TRP A 30 11.33 11.26 -10.86
C TRP A 30 12.40 11.52 -9.79
N HIS A 31 12.19 10.93 -8.62
CA HIS A 31 13.13 10.90 -7.50
C HIS A 31 13.51 9.45 -7.22
N ALA A 32 14.81 9.20 -7.10
CA ALA A 32 15.33 7.87 -6.81
C ALA A 32 14.72 7.30 -5.52
N PRO A 33 14.45 5.99 -5.45
CA PRO A 33 14.11 5.34 -4.19
C PRO A 33 15.33 5.33 -3.25
N ASN A 34 15.09 5.01 -1.98
CA ASN A 34 16.15 4.80 -1.01
C ASN A 34 17.12 3.69 -1.46
N ALA A 35 18.41 3.90 -1.23
CA ALA A 35 19.43 2.88 -1.48
C ALA A 35 19.41 1.85 -0.33
N THR A 36 19.06 0.61 -0.64
CA THR A 36 18.94 -0.49 0.32
C THR A 36 19.71 -1.72 -0.16
N ALA A 37 19.65 -2.81 0.59
CA ALA A 37 20.19 -4.09 0.11
C ALA A 37 19.38 -4.66 -1.08
N ILE A 38 18.10 -4.29 -1.22
CA ILE A 38 17.19 -4.82 -2.24
C ILE A 38 17.60 -4.36 -3.65
N ASN A 39 17.93 -3.09 -3.81
CA ASN A 39 18.33 -2.49 -5.10
C ASN A 39 19.85 -2.40 -5.30
N ASN A 40 20.63 -3.15 -4.51
CA ASN A 40 22.08 -3.22 -4.65
C ASN A 40 22.49 -4.59 -5.22
N LEU A 41 22.83 -4.63 -6.52
CA LEU A 41 23.15 -5.88 -7.22
C LEU A 41 24.28 -6.68 -6.54
N THR A 42 25.30 -6.01 -6.01
CA THR A 42 26.39 -6.70 -5.28
C THR A 42 25.84 -7.42 -4.05
N ARG A 43 24.92 -6.80 -3.29
CA ARG A 43 24.27 -7.41 -2.13
C ARG A 43 23.25 -8.48 -2.51
N VAL A 44 22.58 -8.34 -3.65
CA VAL A 44 21.67 -9.38 -4.18
C VAL A 44 22.42 -10.67 -4.45
N VAL A 45 23.57 -10.57 -5.13
CA VAL A 45 24.42 -11.72 -5.51
C VAL A 45 25.15 -12.32 -4.30
N SER A 46 25.76 -11.49 -3.46
CA SER A 46 26.61 -11.96 -2.35
C SER A 46 25.90 -12.10 -1.01
N GLY A 47 24.63 -11.69 -0.93
CA GLY A 47 23.85 -11.72 0.30
C GLY A 47 23.34 -13.11 0.65
N GLU A 48 22.95 -13.28 1.91
CA GLU A 48 22.30 -14.49 2.42
C GLU A 48 20.88 -14.16 2.87
N GLY A 49 19.99 -15.16 2.84
CA GLY A 49 18.60 -15.03 3.26
C GLY A 49 17.77 -14.04 2.43
N ILE A 50 16.69 -13.55 3.03
CA ILE A 50 15.61 -12.82 2.33
C ILE A 50 15.19 -11.56 3.08
N TYR A 51 16.15 -10.81 3.63
CA TYR A 51 15.87 -9.53 4.33
C TYR A 51 14.92 -9.65 5.54
N GLY A 52 14.78 -10.85 6.11
CA GLY A 52 13.82 -11.15 7.19
C GLY A 52 12.38 -11.31 6.71
N PHE A 53 12.15 -11.48 5.41
CA PHE A 53 10.82 -11.66 4.82
C PHE A 53 10.26 -13.06 5.06
N ILE A 54 8.96 -13.22 4.84
CA ILE A 54 8.25 -14.50 4.99
C ILE A 54 7.76 -14.98 3.62
N TYR A 55 8.03 -16.24 3.27
CA TYR A 55 7.61 -16.88 2.00
C TYR A 55 6.95 -18.25 2.20
N ASN A 56 6.86 -18.74 3.44
CA ASN A 56 6.46 -20.13 3.70
C ASN A 56 5.08 -20.26 4.36
N ASN A 57 4.43 -19.15 4.74
CA ASN A 57 3.11 -19.19 5.38
C ASN A 57 2.40 -17.82 5.33
N SER A 58 1.07 -17.82 5.44
CA SER A 58 0.22 -16.61 5.43
C SER A 58 0.06 -15.94 6.82
N ASN A 59 0.58 -16.54 7.89
CA ASN A 59 0.40 -16.05 9.27
C ASN A 59 1.67 -15.34 9.77
N THR A 60 1.59 -14.01 9.88
CA THR A 60 2.63 -13.23 10.53
C THR A 60 2.31 -13.08 12.02
N PRO A 61 3.21 -13.51 12.95
CA PRO A 61 3.04 -13.30 14.38
C PRO A 61 2.74 -11.83 14.73
N ALA A 62 1.95 -11.60 15.77
CA ALA A 62 1.47 -10.24 16.09
C ALA A 62 2.61 -9.25 16.41
N ASP A 63 3.68 -9.72 17.06
CA ASP A 63 4.89 -8.95 17.37
C ASP A 63 5.81 -8.71 16.17
N GLU A 64 5.60 -9.45 15.08
CA GLU A 64 6.33 -9.33 13.81
C GLU A 64 5.49 -8.67 12.70
N TYR A 65 4.23 -8.29 13.00
CA TYR A 65 3.31 -7.80 11.98
C TYR A 65 3.80 -6.50 11.33
N GLY A 66 3.57 -6.39 10.03
CA GLY A 66 4.10 -5.30 9.21
C GLY A 66 5.49 -5.58 8.63
N ILE A 67 6.08 -6.76 8.87
CA ILE A 67 7.13 -7.33 8.03
C ILE A 67 6.53 -7.81 6.71
N TYR A 68 7.30 -7.70 5.62
CA TYR A 68 6.89 -8.22 4.32
C TYR A 68 6.68 -9.74 4.38
N ASN A 69 5.47 -10.17 4.04
CA ASN A 69 5.10 -11.56 3.88
C ASN A 69 4.53 -11.74 2.47
N TRP A 70 5.27 -12.47 1.63
CA TRP A 70 4.87 -12.72 0.24
C TRP A 70 3.52 -13.45 0.14
N CYS A 71 3.24 -14.36 1.08
CA CYS A 71 2.05 -15.20 1.05
C CYS A 71 0.78 -14.48 1.47
N ASN A 72 0.90 -13.49 2.36
CA ASN A 72 -0.18 -12.62 2.79
C ASN A 72 0.42 -11.33 3.33
N MET A 73 0.43 -10.29 2.51
CA MET A 73 1.03 -9.01 2.86
C MET A 73 0.31 -8.38 4.05
N PRO A 74 1.04 -7.62 4.91
CA PRO A 74 0.38 -6.77 5.88
C PRO A 74 -0.64 -5.86 5.19
N HIS A 75 -1.78 -5.68 5.83
CA HIS A 75 -2.85 -4.78 5.43
C HIS A 75 -3.29 -3.93 6.64
N VAL A 76 -4.10 -2.91 6.37
CA VAL A 76 -4.85 -2.16 7.36
C VAL A 76 -5.61 -3.14 8.24
N ARG A 77 -5.38 -3.06 9.55
CA ARG A 77 -6.15 -3.80 10.56
C ARG A 77 -6.20 -3.02 11.87
N LYS A 78 -7.19 -3.33 12.69
CA LYS A 78 -7.57 -2.55 13.88
C LYS A 78 -6.44 -2.35 14.89
N THR A 79 -5.55 -3.32 15.03
CA THR A 79 -4.49 -3.33 16.06
C THR A 79 -3.39 -2.30 15.80
N GLU A 80 -2.95 -2.15 14.54
CA GLU A 80 -1.85 -1.25 14.14
C GLU A 80 -2.34 0.04 13.49
N TYR A 81 -3.65 0.19 13.27
CA TYR A 81 -4.19 1.38 12.64
C TYR A 81 -4.05 2.61 13.54
N GLU A 82 -3.22 3.55 13.11
CA GLU A 82 -3.04 4.84 13.77
C GLU A 82 -4.22 5.76 13.46
N VAL A 83 -5.11 5.96 14.43
CA VAL A 83 -6.28 6.83 14.28
C VAL A 83 -5.82 8.30 14.21
N PRO A 84 -6.18 9.06 13.15
CA PRO A 84 -5.86 10.48 13.07
C PRO A 84 -6.39 11.31 14.23
N SER A 85 -5.78 12.47 14.46
CA SER A 85 -6.30 13.49 15.39
C SER A 85 -7.79 13.74 15.15
N SER A 86 -8.56 13.93 16.24
CA SER A 86 -10.02 14.06 16.20
C SER A 86 -10.54 15.23 15.36
N GLU A 87 -9.68 16.20 15.02
CA GLU A 87 -9.98 17.31 14.12
C GLU A 87 -10.14 16.89 12.65
N TYR A 88 -9.61 15.73 12.27
CA TYR A 88 -9.74 15.16 10.92
C TYR A 88 -10.89 14.16 10.89
N LYS A 89 -11.87 14.41 10.02
CA LYS A 89 -13.02 13.52 9.79
C LYS A 89 -12.88 12.82 8.46
N LEU A 90 -12.88 11.49 8.48
CA LEU A 90 -12.82 10.68 7.27
C LEU A 90 -14.07 10.92 6.41
N GLN A 91 -13.87 11.10 5.10
CA GLN A 91 -14.93 11.45 4.14
C GLN A 91 -15.07 10.39 3.05
N TYR A 92 -13.96 9.77 2.64
CA TYR A 92 -13.93 8.81 1.53
C TYR A 92 -12.72 7.87 1.67
N VAL A 93 -12.90 6.62 1.25
CA VAL A 93 -11.85 5.61 1.19
C VAL A 93 -11.87 4.92 -0.18
N GLU A 94 -10.71 4.79 -0.82
CA GLU A 94 -10.53 3.96 -2.01
C GLU A 94 -9.35 3.03 -1.83
N VAL A 95 -9.64 1.72 -1.83
CA VAL A 95 -8.68 0.64 -1.70
C VAL A 95 -8.39 0.07 -3.08
N ILE A 96 -7.12 -0.23 -3.33
CA ILE A 96 -6.70 -1.14 -4.40
C ILE A 96 -5.75 -2.17 -3.82
N HIS A 97 -6.01 -3.44 -4.10
CA HIS A 97 -5.13 -4.52 -3.65
C HIS A 97 -4.86 -5.57 -4.74
N ARG A 98 -3.78 -6.32 -4.58
CA ARG A 98 -3.50 -7.52 -5.38
C ARG A 98 -4.46 -8.64 -4.96
N HIS A 99 -4.83 -9.52 -5.89
CA HIS A 99 -5.41 -10.81 -5.53
C HIS A 99 -4.54 -11.56 -4.49
N HIS A 100 -5.13 -12.52 -3.77
CA HIS A 100 -4.44 -13.30 -2.75
C HIS A 100 -3.74 -14.54 -3.34
N LYS A 101 -3.26 -15.38 -2.44
CA LYS A 101 -2.49 -16.58 -2.68
C LYS A 101 -3.17 -17.55 -3.67
N ARG A 102 -2.44 -17.88 -4.72
CA ARG A 102 -2.87 -18.69 -5.85
C ARG A 102 -1.83 -19.76 -6.20
N THR A 103 -2.22 -20.71 -7.03
CA THR A 103 -1.28 -21.57 -7.75
C THR A 103 -0.34 -20.72 -8.63
N VAL A 104 0.72 -21.33 -9.14
CA VAL A 104 1.60 -20.70 -10.15
C VAL A 104 0.82 -20.35 -11.42
N TYR A 105 1.36 -19.44 -12.23
CA TYR A 105 0.95 -19.35 -13.63
C TYR A 105 1.41 -20.59 -14.41
N ALA A 106 0.60 -21.05 -15.36
CA ALA A 106 0.96 -22.20 -16.20
C ALA A 106 2.28 -21.98 -16.96
N SER A 107 2.50 -20.77 -17.48
CA SER A 107 3.75 -20.37 -18.17
C SER A 107 4.99 -20.39 -17.29
N ASN A 108 4.80 -20.36 -15.96
CA ASN A 108 5.87 -20.30 -14.97
C ASN A 108 6.17 -21.69 -14.39
N SER A 109 5.44 -22.73 -14.84
CA SER A 109 5.73 -24.12 -14.50
C SER A 109 6.96 -24.64 -15.22
N PHE A 110 7.69 -25.57 -14.59
CA PHE A 110 8.83 -26.19 -15.25
C PHE A 110 8.36 -27.17 -16.34
N PRO A 111 9.18 -27.50 -17.35
CA PRO A 111 8.76 -28.39 -18.43
C PRO A 111 8.18 -29.73 -17.93
N VAL A 112 8.73 -30.26 -16.84
CA VAL A 112 8.21 -31.44 -16.14
C VAL A 112 8.25 -31.18 -14.63
N GLU A 113 7.14 -31.46 -13.95
CA GLU A 113 7.01 -31.30 -12.51
C GLU A 113 7.01 -32.66 -11.79
N SER A 114 7.61 -32.69 -10.59
CA SER A 114 7.79 -33.94 -9.83
C SER A 114 6.56 -34.42 -9.08
N TYR A 115 5.54 -33.57 -8.98
CA TYR A 115 4.28 -33.84 -8.34
C TYR A 115 3.18 -33.02 -8.99
N GLY A 116 1.92 -33.42 -8.77
CA GLY A 116 0.77 -32.65 -9.22
C GLY A 116 0.28 -31.62 -8.20
N TRP A 117 -0.49 -30.64 -8.68
CA TRP A 117 -1.24 -29.70 -7.85
C TRP A 117 -2.73 -29.95 -8.01
N ASN A 118 -3.36 -30.47 -6.95
CA ASN A 118 -4.79 -30.67 -6.90
C ASN A 118 -5.44 -29.58 -6.06
N CYS A 119 -6.61 -29.11 -6.50
CA CYS A 119 -7.40 -28.06 -5.88
C CYS A 119 -8.81 -28.61 -5.61
N ASP A 120 -8.88 -29.65 -4.78
CA ASP A 120 -10.11 -30.39 -4.48
C ASP A 120 -10.85 -29.83 -3.26
N ASP A 121 -10.25 -28.83 -2.58
CA ASP A 121 -10.71 -28.19 -1.36
C ASP A 121 -11.46 -26.87 -1.59
N GLU A 122 -11.72 -26.51 -2.85
CA GLU A 122 -12.45 -25.30 -3.23
C GLU A 122 -13.35 -25.51 -4.44
N GLY A 123 -14.32 -24.60 -4.61
CA GLY A 123 -15.21 -24.59 -5.77
C GLY A 123 -15.07 -23.29 -6.55
N LEU A 124 -14.76 -23.38 -7.85
CA LEU A 124 -14.72 -22.22 -8.74
C LEU A 124 -16.12 -21.93 -9.30
N PHE A 125 -16.86 -21.03 -8.66
CA PHE A 125 -18.23 -20.69 -9.06
C PHE A 125 -18.24 -19.82 -10.32
N TYR A 126 -18.53 -20.45 -11.47
CA TYR A 126 -18.58 -19.79 -12.77
C TYR A 126 -19.91 -20.08 -13.48
N TYR A 127 -20.91 -19.23 -13.25
CA TYR A 127 -22.23 -19.35 -13.87
C TYR A 127 -22.95 -18.01 -14.00
N GLY A 128 -23.93 -17.94 -14.92
CA GLY A 128 -24.78 -16.76 -15.11
C GLY A 128 -26.17 -16.95 -14.51
N GLN A 129 -26.84 -15.84 -14.17
CA GLN A 129 -28.23 -15.83 -13.69
C GLN A 129 -28.96 -14.58 -14.20
N PRO A 130 -30.22 -14.69 -14.69
CA PRO A 130 -31.05 -13.52 -15.01
C PRO A 130 -31.39 -12.68 -13.76
N LYS A 131 -31.39 -11.35 -13.88
CA LYS A 131 -31.63 -10.41 -12.75
C LYS A 131 -33.06 -10.42 -12.16
N GLY A 132 -34.03 -11.05 -12.80
CA GLY A 132 -35.44 -10.98 -12.36
C GLY A 132 -36.30 -12.19 -12.73
N SER A 133 -35.67 -13.34 -13.01
CA SER A 133 -36.38 -14.56 -13.43
C SER A 133 -35.85 -15.77 -12.65
N ASN A 134 -35.81 -16.95 -13.29
CA ASN A 134 -35.34 -18.20 -12.71
C ASN A 134 -33.95 -18.04 -12.09
N LYS A 135 -33.77 -18.65 -10.92
CA LYS A 135 -32.50 -18.72 -10.21
C LYS A 135 -31.66 -19.88 -10.74
N SER A 136 -30.36 -19.66 -10.85
CA SER A 136 -29.39 -20.70 -11.22
C SER A 136 -29.07 -21.55 -9.99
N ALA A 137 -28.80 -22.84 -10.19
CA ALA A 137 -28.17 -23.63 -9.14
C ALA A 137 -26.76 -23.09 -8.87
N HIS A 138 -26.29 -23.19 -7.62
CA HIS A 138 -24.92 -22.84 -7.27
C HIS A 138 -23.97 -23.92 -7.80
N ALA A 139 -23.59 -23.81 -9.06
CA ALA A 139 -22.69 -24.72 -9.74
C ALA A 139 -21.26 -24.16 -9.74
N TYR A 140 -20.28 -25.04 -9.63
CA TYR A 140 -18.86 -24.69 -9.68
C TYR A 140 -18.11 -25.69 -10.57
N TRP A 141 -16.93 -25.29 -11.06
CA TRP A 141 -16.04 -26.17 -11.79
C TRP A 141 -15.27 -27.06 -10.83
N GLN A 142 -15.25 -28.36 -11.14
CA GLN A 142 -14.38 -29.32 -10.49
C GLN A 142 -13.37 -29.81 -11.54
N GLY A 143 -12.08 -29.72 -11.22
CA GLY A 143 -11.02 -30.15 -12.11
C GLY A 143 -11.11 -31.63 -12.46
N LEU A 144 -10.94 -31.94 -13.75
CA LEU A 144 -10.97 -33.31 -14.26
C LEU A 144 -9.68 -33.63 -15.01
N LEU A 145 -8.95 -34.62 -14.50
CA LEU A 145 -7.88 -35.28 -15.24
C LEU A 145 -8.40 -36.57 -15.88
N SER A 146 -8.46 -36.59 -17.21
CA SER A 146 -8.84 -37.80 -17.95
C SER A 146 -7.62 -38.69 -18.18
N PRO A 147 -7.57 -39.92 -17.63
CA PRO A 147 -6.46 -40.84 -17.88
C PRO A 147 -6.42 -41.35 -19.33
N GLN A 148 -7.49 -41.14 -20.11
CA GLN A 148 -7.54 -41.48 -21.54
C GLN A 148 -7.03 -40.36 -22.44
N ASN A 149 -6.86 -39.14 -21.93
CA ASN A 149 -6.38 -38.03 -22.75
C ASN A 149 -4.85 -38.15 -22.93
N PRO A 150 -4.34 -38.45 -24.14
CA PRO A 150 -2.90 -38.60 -24.36
C PRO A 150 -2.16 -37.25 -24.44
N PHE A 151 -2.89 -36.14 -24.52
CA PHE A 151 -2.32 -34.80 -24.56
C PHE A 151 -2.00 -34.32 -23.14
N VAL A 152 -0.84 -34.72 -22.63
CA VAL A 152 -0.31 -34.27 -21.35
C VAL A 152 0.41 -32.93 -21.56
N PRO A 153 -0.03 -31.83 -20.95
CA PRO A 153 0.66 -30.56 -21.04
C PRO A 153 2.01 -30.62 -20.31
N THR A 154 2.93 -29.73 -20.69
CA THR A 154 4.12 -29.43 -19.88
C THR A 154 3.70 -28.76 -18.57
N GLY A 155 4.48 -28.91 -17.50
CA GLY A 155 4.17 -28.26 -16.23
C GLY A 155 3.55 -29.16 -15.19
N PHE A 156 2.84 -28.51 -14.25
CA PHE A 156 2.12 -29.21 -13.19
C PHE A 156 0.95 -29.98 -13.76
N LEU A 157 0.85 -31.25 -13.37
CA LEU A 157 -0.36 -32.04 -13.54
C LEU A 157 -1.27 -31.83 -12.33
N GLY A 158 -2.56 -32.06 -12.46
CA GLY A 158 -3.48 -32.03 -11.30
C GLY A 158 -4.85 -31.49 -11.64
N THR A 159 -5.68 -31.30 -10.63
CA THR A 159 -7.07 -30.80 -10.79
C THR A 159 -7.18 -29.27 -10.82
N CYS A 160 -6.13 -28.51 -10.49
CA CYS A 160 -6.18 -27.05 -10.56
C CYS A 160 -6.26 -26.51 -11.99
N GLN A 161 -6.92 -25.37 -12.16
CA GLN A 161 -6.73 -24.47 -13.31
C GLN A 161 -5.53 -23.56 -13.00
N PHE A 162 -4.62 -23.30 -13.95
CA PHE A 162 -3.43 -22.48 -13.66
C PHE A 162 -3.49 -21.15 -14.41
N PRO A 163 -3.46 -20.00 -13.72
CA PRO A 163 -3.54 -19.84 -12.27
C PRO A 163 -4.96 -20.06 -11.71
N GLN A 164 -5.05 -20.40 -10.43
CA GLN A 164 -6.30 -20.50 -9.65
C GLN A 164 -6.05 -19.98 -8.24
N ILE A 165 -6.97 -19.18 -7.70
CA ILE A 165 -6.94 -18.85 -6.27
C ILE A 165 -7.02 -20.15 -5.46
N THR A 166 -6.33 -20.24 -4.34
CA THR A 166 -6.38 -21.46 -3.51
C THR A 166 -7.30 -21.26 -2.31
N ALA A 167 -7.70 -22.37 -1.65
CA ALA A 167 -8.51 -22.30 -0.43
C ALA A 167 -7.87 -21.38 0.63
N GLY A 168 -6.56 -21.49 0.83
CA GLY A 168 -5.82 -20.57 1.71
C GLY A 168 -5.84 -19.12 1.23
N GLY A 169 -5.84 -18.87 -0.08
CA GLY A 169 -6.00 -17.52 -0.62
C GLY A 169 -7.42 -16.95 -0.45
N LEU A 170 -8.45 -17.81 -0.47
CA LEU A 170 -9.82 -17.44 -0.15
C LEU A 170 -9.96 -17.08 1.34
N ASP A 171 -9.34 -17.86 2.24
CA ASP A 171 -9.27 -17.57 3.66
C ASP A 171 -8.53 -16.25 3.96
N ASP A 172 -7.36 -16.06 3.33
CA ASP A 172 -6.59 -14.81 3.43
C ASP A 172 -7.43 -13.60 2.95
N SER A 173 -8.21 -13.77 1.87
CA SER A 173 -9.11 -12.74 1.34
C SER A 173 -10.25 -12.39 2.30
N TRP A 174 -10.83 -13.40 2.97
CA TRP A 174 -11.88 -13.19 3.96
C TRP A 174 -11.35 -12.42 5.18
N GLN A 175 -10.18 -12.81 5.67
CA GLN A 175 -9.51 -12.15 6.78
C GLN A 175 -9.18 -10.68 6.44
N HIS A 176 -8.67 -10.42 5.23
CA HIS A 176 -8.43 -9.07 4.73
C HIS A 176 -9.72 -8.22 4.78
N GLY A 177 -10.87 -8.79 4.37
CA GLY A 177 -12.18 -8.13 4.49
C GLY A 177 -12.53 -7.78 5.93
N GLN A 178 -12.34 -8.71 6.87
CA GLN A 178 -12.58 -8.49 8.29
C GLN A 178 -11.69 -7.37 8.86
N ASP A 179 -10.43 -7.32 8.45
CA ASP A 179 -9.48 -6.33 8.94
C ASP A 179 -9.82 -4.91 8.46
N LEU A 180 -10.21 -4.76 7.19
CA LEU A 180 -10.71 -3.50 6.65
C LEU A 180 -11.99 -3.06 7.34
N TYR A 181 -12.94 -3.97 7.58
CA TYR A 181 -14.18 -3.65 8.27
C TYR A 181 -13.95 -3.29 9.74
N GLY A 182 -13.05 -4.00 10.44
CA GLY A 182 -12.66 -3.70 11.81
C GLY A 182 -12.07 -2.29 11.98
N VAL A 183 -11.44 -1.73 10.94
CA VAL A 183 -10.97 -0.35 10.93
C VAL A 183 -12.10 0.60 10.51
N TYR A 184 -12.65 0.42 9.32
CA TYR A 184 -13.53 1.41 8.71
C TYR A 184 -14.97 1.37 9.25
N HIS A 185 -15.45 0.24 9.74
CA HIS A 185 -16.74 0.14 10.45
C HIS A 185 -16.54 0.25 11.96
N ASP A 186 -15.88 -0.70 12.60
CA ASP A 186 -15.89 -0.77 14.08
C ASP A 186 -15.12 0.37 14.75
N LEU A 187 -13.90 0.66 14.28
CA LEU A 187 -13.02 1.62 14.92
C LEU A 187 -13.38 3.06 14.57
N LEU A 188 -13.67 3.32 13.29
CA LEU A 188 -13.92 4.68 12.79
C LEU A 188 -15.40 5.04 12.65
N GLY A 189 -16.32 4.05 12.66
CA GLY A 189 -17.74 4.29 12.44
C GLY A 189 -18.06 4.88 11.06
N PHE A 190 -17.20 4.65 10.05
CA PHE A 190 -17.28 5.27 8.74
C PHE A 190 -18.12 4.46 7.76
N LEU A 191 -17.88 3.15 7.67
CA LEU A 191 -18.67 2.25 6.82
C LEU A 191 -20.05 1.99 7.44
N PRO A 192 -21.11 1.91 6.63
CA PRO A 192 -22.43 1.47 7.09
C PRO A 192 -22.43 -0.02 7.45
N GLU A 193 -23.44 -0.46 8.21
CA GLU A 193 -23.70 -1.88 8.48
C GLU A 193 -24.04 -2.63 7.17
N ASP A 194 -24.87 -2.02 6.31
CA ASP A 194 -25.19 -2.52 4.96
C ASP A 194 -24.49 -1.71 3.87
N MET A 195 -23.96 -2.38 2.83
CA MET A 195 -23.27 -1.74 1.69
C MET A 195 -24.10 -0.63 1.02
N GLY A 196 -25.39 -0.92 0.72
CA GLY A 196 -26.27 -0.05 -0.05
C GLY A 196 -25.63 0.48 -1.33
N GLU A 197 -25.92 1.72 -1.69
CA GLU A 197 -25.27 2.43 -2.82
C GLU A 197 -23.97 3.13 -2.41
N LYS A 198 -23.53 2.97 -1.15
CA LYS A 198 -22.38 3.69 -0.57
C LYS A 198 -21.05 2.98 -0.80
N VAL A 199 -21.09 1.69 -1.11
CA VAL A 199 -19.93 0.81 -1.22
C VAL A 199 -19.95 0.16 -2.60
N THR A 200 -18.80 0.14 -3.29
CA THR A 200 -18.69 -0.51 -4.60
C THR A 200 -17.41 -1.32 -4.71
N PHE A 201 -17.47 -2.40 -5.47
CA PHE A 201 -16.35 -3.29 -5.74
C PHE A 201 -16.08 -3.34 -7.24
N ARG A 202 -14.81 -3.29 -7.61
CA ARG A 202 -14.31 -3.42 -8.97
C ARG A 202 -13.25 -4.51 -9.03
N VAL A 203 -13.28 -5.28 -10.10
CA VAL A 203 -12.37 -6.39 -10.38
C VAL A 203 -11.84 -6.27 -11.79
N THR A 204 -10.86 -7.10 -12.13
CA THR A 204 -10.31 -7.20 -13.48
C THR A 204 -10.99 -8.33 -14.24
N GLN A 205 -10.64 -8.50 -15.51
CA GLN A 205 -11.15 -9.60 -16.34
C GLN A 205 -10.60 -10.97 -15.94
N ASN A 206 -9.59 -11.02 -15.08
CA ASN A 206 -9.08 -12.26 -14.52
C ASN A 206 -9.99 -12.75 -13.37
N VAL A 207 -10.57 -13.94 -13.54
CA VAL A 207 -11.57 -14.53 -12.63
C VAL A 207 -11.10 -14.61 -11.17
N ILE A 208 -9.80 -14.77 -10.91
CA ILE A 208 -9.27 -14.84 -9.54
C ILE A 208 -9.56 -13.56 -8.74
N THR A 209 -9.65 -12.41 -9.41
CA THR A 209 -9.98 -11.14 -8.73
C THR A 209 -11.43 -11.08 -8.29
N SER A 210 -12.34 -11.76 -9.00
CA SER A 210 -13.75 -11.90 -8.59
C SER A 210 -13.91 -12.86 -7.42
N GLU A 211 -13.16 -13.97 -7.42
CA GLU A 211 -13.14 -14.94 -6.33
C GLU A 211 -12.64 -14.29 -5.03
N VAL A 212 -11.55 -13.52 -5.10
CA VAL A 212 -11.03 -12.72 -3.97
C VAL A 212 -12.06 -11.68 -3.51
N ALA A 213 -12.67 -10.92 -4.44
CA ALA A 213 -13.65 -9.90 -4.09
C ALA A 213 -14.85 -10.51 -3.33
N GLY A 214 -15.33 -11.67 -3.74
CA GLY A 214 -16.42 -12.38 -3.05
C GLY A 214 -16.10 -12.68 -1.59
N MET A 215 -14.89 -13.15 -1.30
CA MET A 215 -14.46 -13.44 0.07
C MET A 215 -14.22 -12.17 0.90
N VAL A 216 -13.64 -11.12 0.30
CA VAL A 216 -13.49 -9.81 0.95
C VAL A 216 -14.86 -9.23 1.33
N ILE A 217 -15.84 -9.27 0.43
CA ILE A 217 -17.20 -8.81 0.69
C ILE A 217 -17.84 -9.59 1.84
N ASN A 218 -17.67 -10.91 1.86
CA ASN A 218 -18.17 -11.73 2.94
C ASN A 218 -17.48 -11.39 4.27
N GLY A 219 -16.16 -11.21 4.26
CA GLY A 219 -15.39 -10.79 5.42
C GLY A 219 -15.83 -9.42 5.94
N MET A 220 -16.10 -8.46 5.06
CA MET A 220 -16.52 -7.13 5.47
C MET A 220 -17.96 -7.10 5.99
N PHE A 221 -18.92 -7.64 5.22
CA PHE A 221 -20.35 -7.39 5.47
C PHE A 221 -21.13 -8.63 5.91
N ASN A 222 -20.44 -9.75 6.15
CA ASN A 222 -21.04 -11.03 6.53
C ASN A 222 -22.23 -11.43 5.64
N THR A 223 -22.08 -11.24 4.33
CA THR A 223 -23.15 -11.46 3.34
C THR A 223 -22.74 -12.48 2.28
N GLN A 224 -23.72 -13.22 1.79
CA GLN A 224 -23.61 -14.13 0.64
C GLN A 224 -24.62 -13.76 -0.46
N ALA A 225 -25.18 -12.55 -0.39
CA ALA A 225 -26.12 -12.05 -1.38
C ALA A 225 -25.42 -11.69 -2.71
N ASP A 226 -26.20 -11.57 -3.78
CA ASP A 226 -25.70 -11.12 -5.09
C ASP A 226 -25.17 -9.66 -4.97
N VAL A 227 -23.85 -9.47 -5.14
CA VAL A 227 -23.21 -8.15 -5.15
C VAL A 227 -22.63 -7.87 -6.55
N PRO A 228 -22.94 -6.72 -7.17
CA PRO A 228 -22.36 -6.38 -8.47
C PRO A 228 -20.87 -6.05 -8.32
N LEU A 229 -20.03 -6.81 -9.04
CA LEU A 229 -18.64 -6.46 -9.28
C LEU A 229 -18.55 -5.67 -10.59
N LEU A 230 -17.99 -4.47 -10.51
CA LEU A 230 -17.71 -3.65 -11.69
C LEU A 230 -16.48 -4.23 -12.41
N VAL A 231 -16.55 -4.35 -13.73
CA VAL A 231 -15.44 -4.83 -14.55
C VAL A 231 -15.45 -4.09 -15.88
N GLU A 232 -14.28 -3.67 -16.34
CA GLU A 232 -14.13 -3.10 -17.67
C GLU A 232 -13.78 -4.20 -18.68
N PRO A 233 -14.31 -4.12 -19.91
CA PRO A 233 -13.96 -5.10 -20.92
C PRO A 233 -12.47 -5.10 -21.30
N SER A 234 -12.03 -6.29 -21.72
CA SER A 234 -10.65 -6.57 -22.09
C SER A 234 -10.12 -5.60 -23.17
N GLY A 235 -8.85 -5.18 -23.02
CA GLY A 235 -8.15 -4.32 -23.97
C GLY A 235 -8.32 -2.82 -23.71
N TYR A 236 -9.12 -2.43 -22.72
CA TYR A 236 -9.19 -1.06 -22.23
C TYR A 236 -9.33 -0.94 -20.72
N ASP A 237 -9.34 -2.05 -19.97
CA ASP A 237 -9.42 -2.03 -18.51
C ASP A 237 -8.27 -1.18 -17.95
N SER A 238 -8.63 -0.16 -17.16
CA SER A 238 -7.68 0.71 -16.49
C SER A 238 -7.12 0.08 -15.20
N LEU A 239 -7.84 -0.86 -14.59
CA LEU A 239 -7.45 -1.54 -13.35
C LEU A 239 -6.44 -2.67 -13.60
N GLU A 240 -6.66 -3.47 -14.63
CA GLU A 240 -5.65 -4.30 -15.28
C GLU A 240 -5.21 -3.57 -16.55
N PRO A 241 -4.17 -2.71 -16.49
CA PRO A 241 -3.90 -1.68 -17.50
C PRO A 241 -3.61 -2.25 -18.89
N THR A 242 -4.67 -2.53 -19.63
CA THR A 242 -4.64 -3.26 -20.91
C THR A 242 -4.90 -2.35 -22.11
N TYR A 243 -5.21 -1.08 -21.88
CA TYR A 243 -5.26 -0.09 -22.95
C TYR A 243 -3.89 0.07 -23.63
N THR A 244 -3.91 0.30 -24.94
CA THR A 244 -2.67 0.41 -25.73
C THR A 244 -1.91 1.68 -25.39
N CYS A 245 -0.62 1.53 -25.06
CA CYS A 245 0.25 2.66 -24.75
C CYS A 245 1.67 2.43 -25.28
N THR A 246 1.93 2.78 -26.55
CA THR A 246 3.22 2.55 -27.22
C THR A 246 4.39 3.20 -26.48
N VAL A 247 4.20 4.42 -25.97
CA VAL A 247 5.26 5.10 -25.20
C VAL A 247 5.61 4.33 -23.93
N SER A 248 4.62 3.88 -23.15
CA SER A 248 4.88 3.06 -21.95
C SER A 248 5.60 1.76 -22.30
N SER A 249 5.12 1.03 -23.32
CA SER A 249 5.76 -0.20 -23.78
C SER A 249 7.22 0.01 -24.16
N ASN A 250 7.52 1.09 -24.90
CA ASN A 250 8.90 1.42 -25.29
C ASN A 250 9.76 1.76 -24.07
N LEU A 251 9.24 2.51 -23.10
CA LEU A 251 9.97 2.85 -21.88
C LEU A 251 10.27 1.59 -21.05
N PHE A 252 9.27 0.74 -20.78
CA PHE A 252 9.50 -0.52 -20.06
C PHE A 252 10.46 -1.45 -20.80
N ASN A 253 10.39 -1.53 -22.13
CA ASN A 253 11.35 -2.28 -22.92
C ASN A 253 12.76 -1.71 -22.79
N ALA A 254 12.91 -0.39 -22.80
CA ALA A 254 14.21 0.27 -22.66
C ALA A 254 14.80 0.14 -21.24
N ILE A 255 13.95 0.01 -20.21
CA ILE A 255 14.36 -0.36 -18.84
C ILE A 255 14.88 -1.80 -18.85
N LYS A 256 14.10 -2.75 -19.38
CA LYS A 256 14.40 -4.19 -19.44
C LYS A 256 15.37 -4.62 -20.56
N SER A 257 16.11 -3.67 -21.12
CA SER A 257 17.16 -3.93 -22.13
C SER A 257 18.38 -3.04 -21.94
N GLY A 258 18.39 -2.19 -20.91
CA GLY A 258 19.51 -1.31 -20.59
C GLY A 258 20.74 -2.06 -20.05
N THR A 259 21.84 -1.34 -19.90
CA THR A 259 23.11 -1.88 -19.39
C THR A 259 22.98 -2.51 -18.01
N ASN A 260 22.26 -1.87 -17.08
CA ASN A 260 22.08 -2.39 -15.73
C ASN A 260 21.25 -3.68 -15.73
N TRP A 261 20.16 -3.72 -16.50
CA TRP A 261 19.35 -4.94 -16.69
C TRP A 261 20.18 -6.08 -17.28
N THR A 262 20.95 -5.80 -18.33
CA THR A 262 21.83 -6.82 -18.92
C THR A 262 22.91 -7.28 -17.93
N SER A 263 23.41 -6.38 -17.10
CA SER A 263 24.42 -6.68 -16.08
C SER A 263 23.87 -7.55 -14.94
N HIS A 264 22.62 -7.35 -14.51
CA HIS A 264 22.01 -8.21 -13.50
C HIS A 264 21.78 -9.63 -14.03
N LEU A 265 21.28 -9.77 -15.27
CA LEU A 265 21.14 -11.08 -15.92
C LEU A 265 22.50 -11.77 -16.08
N THR A 266 23.54 -11.01 -16.43
CA THR A 266 24.91 -11.54 -16.53
C THR A 266 25.40 -12.03 -15.17
N ALA A 267 25.19 -11.26 -14.10
CA ALA A 267 25.56 -11.66 -12.73
C ALA A 267 24.81 -12.93 -12.27
N ALA A 268 23.59 -13.13 -12.74
CA ALA A 268 22.75 -14.28 -12.45
C ALA A 268 23.07 -15.56 -13.27
N THR A 269 24.02 -15.53 -14.21
CA THR A 269 24.27 -16.64 -15.15
C THR A 269 24.47 -18.00 -14.45
N SER A 270 25.22 -18.03 -13.35
CA SER A 270 25.46 -19.27 -12.59
C SER A 270 24.20 -19.80 -11.90
N LEU A 271 23.35 -18.89 -11.42
CA LEU A 271 22.08 -19.24 -10.79
C LEU A 271 21.11 -19.81 -11.84
N TYR A 272 20.98 -19.15 -13.00
CA TYR A 272 20.20 -19.68 -14.14
C TYR A 272 20.66 -21.07 -14.56
N ALA A 273 21.97 -21.27 -14.78
CA ALA A 273 22.49 -22.59 -15.15
C ALA A 273 22.19 -23.68 -14.11
N THR A 274 22.20 -23.32 -12.82
CA THR A 274 21.84 -24.24 -11.73
C THR A 274 20.35 -24.58 -11.77
N LEU A 275 19.50 -23.56 -11.91
CA LEU A 275 18.05 -23.70 -11.97
C LEU A 275 17.62 -24.50 -13.20
N ASP A 276 18.15 -24.20 -14.39
CA ASP A 276 17.89 -24.92 -15.65
C ASP A 276 18.27 -26.40 -15.55
N ASN A 277 19.43 -26.69 -14.94
CA ASN A 277 19.86 -28.08 -14.74
C ASN A 277 18.91 -28.86 -13.83
N ILE A 278 18.26 -28.19 -12.87
CA ILE A 278 17.30 -28.81 -11.95
C ILE A 278 15.91 -28.90 -12.58
N SER A 279 15.42 -27.82 -13.19
CA SER A 279 14.06 -27.68 -13.73
C SER A 279 13.87 -28.35 -15.08
N GLY A 280 14.96 -28.53 -15.85
CA GLY A 280 14.91 -28.96 -17.25
C GLY A 280 14.50 -27.84 -18.21
N VAL A 281 14.42 -26.59 -17.75
CA VAL A 281 14.19 -25.42 -18.60
C VAL A 281 15.34 -25.28 -19.60
N SER A 282 15.00 -24.93 -20.84
CA SER A 282 16.00 -24.65 -21.87
C SER A 282 16.70 -23.32 -21.58
N PRO A 283 18.04 -23.23 -21.64
CA PRO A 283 18.76 -21.95 -21.58
C PRO A 283 18.39 -20.95 -22.69
N ALA A 284 17.70 -21.42 -23.73
CA ALA A 284 17.19 -20.59 -24.83
C ALA A 284 15.72 -20.15 -24.63
N ASP A 285 15.08 -20.54 -23.52
CA ASP A 285 13.71 -20.14 -23.22
C ASP A 285 13.67 -18.64 -22.84
N SER A 286 13.10 -17.82 -23.71
CA SER A 286 13.06 -16.37 -23.53
C SER A 286 12.11 -15.91 -22.43
N GLY A 287 11.17 -16.74 -21.98
CA GLY A 287 10.31 -16.41 -20.83
C GLY A 287 11.10 -16.54 -19.52
N PHE A 288 11.74 -17.70 -19.32
CA PHE A 288 12.53 -17.98 -18.12
C PHE A 288 13.81 -17.15 -18.00
N HIS A 289 14.38 -16.70 -19.12
CA HIS A 289 15.67 -15.98 -19.14
C HIS A 289 15.54 -14.48 -19.41
N ALA A 290 14.33 -13.94 -19.53
CA ALA A 290 14.12 -12.49 -19.61
C ALA A 290 14.18 -11.81 -18.23
N SER A 291 13.82 -12.53 -17.17
CA SER A 291 13.77 -12.07 -15.77
C SER A 291 13.67 -13.27 -14.82
N PHE A 292 13.69 -13.05 -13.52
CA PHE A 292 13.42 -14.08 -12.52
C PHE A 292 11.93 -14.34 -12.30
N ASP A 293 11.01 -13.67 -13.03
CA ASP A 293 9.55 -13.81 -12.85
C ASP A 293 9.08 -15.26 -12.73
N HIS A 294 9.45 -16.09 -13.71
CA HIS A 294 9.01 -17.48 -13.76
C HIS A 294 9.56 -18.30 -12.59
N TYR A 295 10.86 -18.20 -12.31
CA TYR A 295 11.49 -18.92 -11.19
C TYR A 295 10.98 -18.42 -9.84
N TYR A 296 10.79 -17.12 -9.68
CA TYR A 296 10.27 -16.52 -8.46
C TYR A 296 8.83 -16.97 -8.20
N ASP A 297 7.91 -16.82 -9.16
CA ASP A 297 6.51 -17.24 -9.01
C ASP A 297 6.43 -18.74 -8.70
N ASN A 298 7.19 -19.56 -9.43
CA ASN A 298 7.21 -21.01 -9.23
C ASN A 298 7.63 -21.40 -7.81
N LEU A 299 8.81 -20.95 -7.39
CA LEU A 299 9.37 -21.35 -6.10
C LEU A 299 8.59 -20.74 -4.94
N SER A 300 8.26 -19.44 -5.01
CA SER A 300 7.55 -18.74 -3.93
C SER A 300 6.13 -19.28 -3.72
N ALA A 301 5.41 -19.62 -4.81
CA ALA A 301 4.11 -20.24 -4.69
C ALA A 301 4.20 -21.62 -4.02
N ARG A 302 5.22 -22.45 -4.34
CA ARG A 302 5.39 -23.73 -3.63
C ARG A 302 5.55 -23.52 -2.13
N GLN A 303 6.45 -22.63 -1.75
CA GLN A 303 6.73 -22.38 -0.33
C GLN A 303 5.51 -21.86 0.41
N CYS A 304 4.77 -20.92 -0.17
CA CYS A 304 3.53 -20.44 0.44
C CYS A 304 2.53 -21.57 0.68
N HIS A 305 2.50 -22.60 -0.15
CA HIS A 305 1.59 -23.74 -0.02
C HIS A 305 2.22 -24.95 0.69
N ALA A 306 3.33 -24.75 1.42
CA ALA A 306 4.08 -25.79 2.09
C ALA A 306 4.45 -26.99 1.17
N LYS A 307 4.59 -26.73 -0.13
CA LYS A 307 5.03 -27.72 -1.11
C LYS A 307 6.55 -27.76 -1.17
N PRO A 308 7.16 -28.93 -1.40
CA PRO A 308 8.61 -29.05 -1.41
C PRO A 308 9.20 -28.28 -2.59
N LEU A 309 10.40 -27.72 -2.38
CA LEU A 309 11.21 -27.18 -3.46
C LEU A 309 11.57 -28.31 -4.46
N PRO A 310 11.65 -28.01 -5.76
CA PRO A 310 11.78 -29.03 -6.80
C PRO A 310 13.18 -29.66 -6.84
N CYS A 311 13.21 -30.94 -7.24
CA CYS A 311 14.43 -31.68 -7.52
C CYS A 311 14.52 -32.06 -8.99
N LYS A 312 15.75 -32.25 -9.48
CA LYS A 312 15.99 -32.71 -10.83
C LYS A 312 15.36 -34.09 -11.02
N LEU A 313 14.57 -34.22 -12.08
CA LEU A 313 13.99 -35.51 -12.46
C LEU A 313 14.99 -36.34 -13.27
N VAL A 314 15.21 -37.58 -12.83
CA VAL A 314 15.98 -38.60 -13.56
C VAL A 314 15.05 -39.79 -13.78
N ASN A 315 14.77 -40.10 -15.06
CA ASN A 315 13.79 -41.12 -15.45
C ASN A 315 12.40 -40.93 -14.80
N GLY A 316 11.96 -39.67 -14.66
CA GLY A 316 10.66 -39.32 -14.09
C GLY A 316 10.59 -39.35 -12.56
N VAL A 317 11.71 -39.54 -11.86
CA VAL A 317 11.78 -39.59 -10.39
C VAL A 317 12.72 -38.52 -9.86
N ASN A 318 12.38 -37.94 -8.70
CA ASN A 318 13.25 -36.98 -8.01
C ASN A 318 14.63 -37.58 -7.72
N SER A 319 15.68 -36.88 -8.15
CA SER A 319 17.05 -37.11 -7.69
C SER A 319 17.34 -36.35 -6.40
N THR A 320 18.57 -36.45 -5.90
CA THR A 320 19.06 -35.68 -4.74
C THR A 320 19.56 -34.28 -5.10
N THR A 321 19.58 -33.91 -6.39
CA THR A 321 19.95 -32.57 -6.84
C THR A 321 18.71 -31.69 -6.83
N CYS A 322 18.54 -30.90 -5.77
CA CYS A 322 17.35 -30.10 -5.52
C CYS A 322 17.66 -28.61 -5.40
N VAL A 323 16.66 -27.78 -5.63
CA VAL A 323 16.70 -26.37 -5.23
C VAL A 323 16.77 -26.34 -3.70
N THR A 324 17.86 -25.83 -3.15
CA THR A 324 18.03 -25.60 -1.71
C THR A 324 17.33 -24.30 -1.30
N GLN A 325 17.18 -24.07 0.01
CA GLN A 325 16.64 -22.80 0.49
C GLN A 325 17.51 -21.62 0.05
N ASP A 326 18.85 -21.73 0.11
CA ASP A 326 19.74 -20.65 -0.31
C ASP A 326 19.56 -20.27 -1.79
N ILE A 327 19.33 -21.27 -2.66
CA ILE A 327 19.04 -21.03 -4.08
C ILE A 327 17.69 -20.33 -4.24
N ALA A 328 16.65 -20.78 -3.51
CA ALA A 328 15.34 -20.13 -3.53
C ALA A 328 15.42 -18.68 -3.02
N ASP A 329 16.14 -18.45 -1.93
CA ASP A 329 16.37 -17.14 -1.34
C ASP A 329 17.10 -16.21 -2.32
N GLU A 330 18.10 -16.72 -3.07
CA GLU A 330 18.78 -15.96 -4.11
C GLU A 330 17.82 -15.55 -5.24
N VAL A 331 16.96 -16.47 -5.70
CA VAL A 331 15.88 -16.15 -6.66
C VAL A 331 14.97 -15.05 -6.10
N TYR A 332 14.60 -15.11 -4.82
CA TYR A 332 13.75 -14.09 -4.21
C TYR A 332 14.44 -12.73 -4.10
N ARG A 333 15.75 -12.69 -3.80
CA ARG A 333 16.51 -11.44 -3.82
C ARG A 333 16.54 -10.84 -5.22
N PHE A 334 16.76 -11.65 -6.25
CA PHE A 334 16.75 -11.17 -7.64
C PHE A 334 15.38 -10.67 -8.08
N GLY A 335 14.28 -11.39 -7.82
CA GLY A 335 12.95 -10.91 -8.21
C GLY A 335 12.55 -9.60 -7.52
N ASN A 336 12.93 -9.41 -6.25
CA ASN A 336 12.73 -8.14 -5.56
C ASN A 336 13.59 -7.00 -6.15
N TYR A 337 14.85 -7.29 -6.50
CA TYR A 337 15.72 -6.36 -7.21
C TYR A 337 15.11 -5.94 -8.55
N GLU A 338 14.60 -6.89 -9.34
CA GLU A 338 14.00 -6.62 -10.64
C GLU A 338 12.77 -5.72 -10.53
N TYR A 339 11.89 -5.97 -9.56
CA TYR A 339 10.72 -5.11 -9.33
C TYR A 339 11.12 -3.71 -8.86
N SER A 340 12.11 -3.59 -7.98
CA SER A 340 12.67 -2.29 -7.63
C SER A 340 13.22 -1.59 -8.87
N TYR A 341 13.99 -2.29 -9.70
CA TYR A 341 14.63 -1.72 -10.87
C TYR A 341 13.63 -1.23 -11.91
N ILE A 342 12.66 -2.08 -12.26
CA ILE A 342 11.66 -1.80 -13.29
C ILE A 342 10.78 -0.62 -12.90
N TYR A 343 10.34 -0.57 -11.64
CA TYR A 343 9.28 0.34 -11.21
C TYR A 343 9.77 1.54 -10.40
N ARG A 344 11.00 1.53 -9.89
CA ARG A 344 11.54 2.66 -9.10
C ARG A 344 12.96 3.09 -9.45
N ASP A 345 13.93 2.19 -9.63
CA ASP A 345 15.34 2.61 -9.74
C ASP A 345 15.72 3.24 -11.09
N ASP A 346 15.10 2.81 -12.20
CA ASP A 346 15.32 3.46 -13.49
C ASP A 346 14.46 4.73 -13.60
N TYR A 347 15.07 5.86 -13.97
CA TYR A 347 14.39 7.15 -14.05
C TYR A 347 13.19 7.17 -15.02
N ARG A 348 13.16 6.25 -15.99
CA ARG A 348 12.05 6.10 -16.95
C ARG A 348 10.81 5.47 -16.33
N SER A 349 10.93 4.84 -15.16
CA SER A 349 9.86 4.10 -14.49
C SER A 349 8.62 4.94 -14.20
N LEU A 350 8.80 6.19 -13.73
CA LEU A 350 7.68 7.08 -13.44
C LEU A 350 6.86 7.38 -14.70
N ALA A 351 7.50 7.77 -15.80
CA ALA A 351 6.81 8.05 -17.06
C ALA A 351 6.14 6.79 -17.63
N ALA A 352 6.81 5.63 -17.55
CA ALA A 352 6.25 4.36 -18.02
C ALA A 352 4.99 3.97 -17.24
N SER A 353 5.02 4.09 -15.91
CA SER A 353 3.89 3.77 -15.03
C SER A 353 2.77 4.81 -15.11
N ALA A 354 3.10 6.10 -15.11
CA ALA A 354 2.11 7.17 -15.21
C ALA A 354 1.31 7.14 -16.51
N THR A 355 1.93 6.69 -17.61
CA THR A 355 1.23 6.53 -18.90
C THR A 355 0.46 5.24 -19.01
N SER A 356 0.93 4.13 -18.42
CA SER A 356 0.20 2.85 -18.43
C SER A 356 -0.86 2.71 -17.34
N PHE A 357 -0.83 3.51 -16.28
CA PHE A 357 -1.82 3.47 -15.20
C PHE A 357 -2.55 4.80 -15.00
N GLY A 358 -2.27 5.79 -15.85
CA GLY A 358 -2.80 7.15 -15.73
C GLY A 358 -4.33 7.24 -15.86
N VAL A 359 -4.97 6.31 -16.57
CA VAL A 359 -6.44 6.28 -16.65
C VAL A 359 -7.06 5.98 -15.28
N TRP A 360 -6.57 4.96 -14.58
CA TRP A 360 -7.02 4.63 -13.23
C TRP A 360 -6.71 5.76 -12.24
N ILE A 361 -5.54 6.42 -12.36
CA ILE A 361 -5.22 7.63 -11.58
C ILE A 361 -6.22 8.77 -11.87
N GLY A 362 -6.63 8.94 -13.13
CA GLY A 362 -7.67 9.90 -13.50
C GLY A 362 -9.02 9.59 -12.88
N GLU A 363 -9.40 8.31 -12.77
CA GLU A 363 -10.60 7.86 -12.09
C GLU A 363 -10.53 8.14 -10.58
N LEU A 364 -9.45 7.74 -9.91
CA LEU A 364 -9.20 8.02 -8.49
C LEU A 364 -9.35 9.51 -8.18
N THR A 365 -8.67 10.37 -8.94
CA THR A 365 -8.76 11.82 -8.70
C THR A 365 -10.15 12.38 -9.02
N THR A 366 -10.89 11.78 -9.95
CA THR A 366 -12.29 12.12 -10.23
C THR A 366 -13.19 11.74 -9.05
N HIS A 367 -13.00 10.57 -8.45
CA HIS A 367 -13.74 10.14 -7.26
C HIS A 367 -13.47 11.06 -6.06
N LEU A 368 -12.21 11.39 -5.80
CA LEU A 368 -11.82 12.34 -4.74
C LEU A 368 -12.53 13.69 -4.92
N ARG A 369 -12.50 14.25 -6.13
CA ARG A 369 -13.20 15.52 -6.43
C ARG A 369 -14.71 15.39 -6.29
N ALA A 370 -15.30 14.28 -6.72
CA ALA A 370 -16.73 14.04 -6.57
C ALA A 370 -17.15 13.95 -5.09
N SER A 371 -16.34 13.31 -4.25
CA SER A 371 -16.54 13.27 -2.80
C SER A 371 -16.46 14.67 -2.18
N ILE A 372 -15.41 15.45 -2.49
CA ILE A 372 -15.24 16.83 -2.00
C ILE A 372 -16.43 17.72 -2.40
N ALA A 373 -16.94 17.54 -3.63
CA ALA A 373 -18.06 18.31 -4.14
C ALA A 373 -19.44 17.84 -3.60
N GLY A 374 -19.50 16.70 -2.90
CA GLY A 374 -20.76 16.08 -2.48
C GLY A 374 -21.60 15.56 -3.66
N ASN A 375 -20.96 15.19 -4.76
CA ASN A 375 -21.59 14.71 -5.99
C ASN A 375 -21.61 13.18 -6.12
N SER A 376 -21.10 12.45 -5.12
CA SER A 376 -21.10 10.98 -5.06
C SER A 376 -21.77 10.52 -3.77
N SER A 377 -22.65 9.53 -3.86
CA SER A 377 -23.16 8.79 -2.69
C SER A 377 -22.21 7.68 -2.24
N VAL A 378 -21.28 7.26 -3.11
CA VAL A 378 -20.25 6.26 -2.80
C VAL A 378 -19.20 6.89 -1.90
N VAL A 379 -18.98 6.28 -0.73
CA VAL A 379 -17.97 6.67 0.27
C VAL A 379 -16.81 5.67 0.35
N TYR A 380 -17.01 4.45 -0.16
CA TYR A 380 -16.00 3.40 -0.19
C TYR A 380 -15.93 2.72 -1.55
N ARG A 381 -14.73 2.61 -2.10
CA ARG A 381 -14.45 1.82 -3.31
C ARG A 381 -13.35 0.79 -3.04
N HIS A 382 -13.54 -0.41 -3.54
CA HIS A 382 -12.55 -1.48 -3.46
C HIS A 382 -12.21 -1.99 -4.85
N ASN A 383 -10.93 -1.99 -5.19
CA ASN A 383 -10.43 -2.48 -6.46
C ASN A 383 -9.55 -3.73 -6.23
N VAL A 384 -9.91 -4.86 -6.82
CA VAL A 384 -9.08 -6.09 -6.78
C VAL A 384 -8.33 -6.24 -8.09
N ALA A 385 -7.01 -6.25 -8.00
CA ALA A 385 -6.09 -6.09 -9.13
C ALA A 385 -4.93 -7.10 -9.08
N HIS A 386 -3.85 -6.77 -9.78
CA HIS A 386 -2.64 -7.60 -9.93
C HIS A 386 -1.41 -6.89 -9.38
N ASP A 387 -0.33 -7.63 -9.16
CA ASP A 387 0.98 -7.07 -8.82
C ASP A 387 1.47 -6.05 -9.85
N GLY A 388 1.21 -6.28 -11.13
CA GLY A 388 1.51 -5.32 -12.20
C GLY A 388 0.77 -3.97 -12.04
N SER A 389 -0.46 -3.99 -11.53
CA SER A 389 -1.23 -2.78 -11.22
C SER A 389 -0.66 -2.08 -9.98
N MET A 390 -0.41 -2.85 -8.92
CA MET A 390 0.19 -2.34 -7.68
C MET A 390 1.55 -1.71 -7.93
N SER A 391 2.44 -2.36 -8.67
CA SER A 391 3.78 -1.86 -8.98
C SER A 391 3.77 -0.56 -9.77
N ARG A 392 2.84 -0.39 -10.72
CA ARG A 392 2.68 0.87 -11.45
C ARG A 392 2.16 1.97 -10.55
N LEU A 393 1.19 1.66 -9.69
CA LEU A 393 0.69 2.63 -8.72
C LEU A 393 1.79 3.07 -7.75
N LEU A 394 2.56 2.14 -7.18
CA LEU A 394 3.68 2.43 -6.29
C LEU A 394 4.81 3.21 -6.99
N SER A 395 5.01 2.96 -8.29
CA SER A 395 5.91 3.74 -9.14
C SER A 395 5.44 5.20 -9.28
N VAL A 396 4.14 5.40 -9.55
CA VAL A 396 3.52 6.74 -9.65
C VAL A 396 3.53 7.45 -8.30
N LEU A 397 3.29 6.74 -7.19
CA LEU A 397 3.39 7.28 -5.82
C LEU A 397 4.83 7.50 -5.38
N GLN A 398 5.80 7.12 -6.20
CA GLN A 398 7.23 7.19 -5.93
C GLN A 398 7.64 6.53 -4.61
N LEU A 399 7.12 5.33 -4.34
CA LEU A 399 7.41 4.54 -3.14
C LEU A 399 8.93 4.47 -2.89
N ASP A 400 9.33 4.75 -1.65
CA ASP A 400 10.74 4.91 -1.29
C ASP A 400 11.52 3.59 -1.21
N VAL A 401 10.84 2.47 -0.95
CA VAL A 401 11.43 1.12 -0.98
C VAL A 401 10.48 0.18 -1.73
N MET A 402 10.91 -0.30 -2.89
CA MET A 402 10.13 -1.19 -3.74
C MET A 402 10.62 -2.64 -3.62
N VAL A 403 9.65 -3.54 -3.54
CA VAL A 403 9.80 -5.00 -3.61
C VAL A 403 8.68 -5.50 -4.51
N TRP A 404 8.71 -6.78 -4.90
CA TRP A 404 7.57 -7.35 -5.62
C TRP A 404 6.33 -7.26 -4.71
N PRO A 405 5.21 -6.65 -5.11
CA PRO A 405 4.00 -6.63 -4.29
C PRO A 405 3.52 -8.06 -3.98
N GLY A 406 3.59 -8.46 -2.71
CA GLY A 406 3.14 -9.78 -2.26
C GLY A 406 1.64 -10.02 -2.39
N MET A 407 1.20 -11.26 -2.16
CA MET A 407 -0.20 -11.64 -2.24
C MET A 407 -1.03 -10.79 -1.28
N GLY A 408 -2.18 -10.28 -1.73
CA GLY A 408 -3.03 -9.43 -0.92
C GLY A 408 -2.49 -8.02 -0.65
N SER A 409 -1.36 -7.62 -1.23
CA SER A 409 -0.78 -6.28 -0.99
C SER A 409 -1.76 -5.16 -1.33
N GLU A 410 -1.86 -4.13 -0.50
CA GLU A 410 -2.85 -3.07 -0.66
C GLU A 410 -2.29 -1.65 -0.55
N VAL A 411 -2.88 -0.74 -1.33
CA VAL A 411 -2.76 0.71 -1.16
C VAL A 411 -4.13 1.26 -0.81
N VAL A 412 -4.22 2.06 0.27
CA VAL A 412 -5.46 2.69 0.70
C VAL A 412 -5.34 4.20 0.64
N PHE A 413 -6.25 4.85 -0.09
CA PHE A 413 -6.39 6.30 -0.14
C PHE A 413 -7.52 6.73 0.78
N GLU A 414 -7.20 7.55 1.78
CA GLU A 414 -8.16 8.08 2.74
C GLU A 414 -8.25 9.60 2.60
N LEU A 415 -9.45 10.12 2.33
CA LEU A 415 -9.73 11.54 2.25
C LEU A 415 -10.31 12.04 3.58
N TYR A 416 -9.64 12.98 4.21
CA TYR A 416 -10.07 13.62 5.44
C TYR A 416 -10.47 15.06 5.20
N LYS A 417 -11.44 15.54 5.97
CA LYS A 417 -11.74 16.96 6.12
C LYS A 417 -11.32 17.39 7.52
N LYS A 418 -10.50 18.44 7.60
CA LYS A 418 -10.17 19.07 8.87
C LYS A 418 -11.33 20.00 9.25
N GLU A 419 -11.92 19.77 10.41
CA GLU A 419 -12.90 20.70 10.96
C GLU A 419 -12.19 22.02 11.23
N THR A 420 -12.58 23.07 10.52
CA THR A 420 -12.21 24.42 10.94
C THR A 420 -12.85 24.64 12.29
N SER A 421 -12.04 24.76 13.35
CA SER A 421 -12.50 25.28 14.62
C SER A 421 -13.37 26.50 14.34
N ALA A 422 -14.66 26.43 14.65
CA ALA A 422 -15.49 27.62 14.71
C ALA A 422 -14.70 28.64 15.53
N THR A 423 -14.45 29.82 14.97
CA THR A 423 -13.79 30.93 15.66
C THR A 423 -14.38 30.97 17.06
N PRO A 424 -13.60 30.68 18.13
CA PRO A 424 -14.14 30.76 19.46
C PRO A 424 -14.61 32.20 19.61
N THR A 425 -15.92 32.39 19.78
CA THR A 425 -16.42 33.65 20.30
C THR A 425 -15.67 33.83 21.60
N ALA A 426 -14.86 34.88 21.69
CA ALA A 426 -13.89 35.10 22.75
C ALA A 426 -14.51 34.83 24.12
N THR A 427 -14.28 33.62 24.61
CA THR A 427 -14.58 33.22 25.98
C THR A 427 -13.30 32.57 26.43
N THR A 428 -12.58 33.30 27.27
CA THR A 428 -11.28 32.98 27.82
C THR A 428 -11.33 31.59 28.46
N MET A 429 -10.94 30.56 27.72
CA MET A 429 -10.65 29.24 28.27
C MET A 429 -9.15 29.08 28.35
N VAL A 430 -8.66 28.98 29.60
CA VAL A 430 -7.27 28.71 29.94
C VAL A 430 -6.99 27.24 29.64
N THR A 431 -6.20 26.97 28.62
CA THR A 431 -5.71 25.62 28.30
C THR A 431 -4.70 25.20 29.37
N ALA A 432 -5.03 24.17 30.15
CA ALA A 432 -4.10 23.54 31.08
C ALA A 432 -3.08 22.70 30.29
N THR A 433 -1.82 23.08 30.35
CA THR A 433 -0.70 22.24 29.90
C THR A 433 -0.50 21.13 30.92
N ALA A 434 -0.67 19.88 30.48
CA ALA A 434 -0.28 18.70 31.25
C ALA A 434 1.24 18.75 31.46
N SER A 435 1.66 18.81 32.72
CA SER A 435 3.07 18.82 33.12
C SER A 435 3.53 17.37 33.35
N VAL A 436 4.58 16.94 32.65
CA VAL A 436 5.23 15.65 32.88
C VAL A 436 6.12 15.79 34.12
N ILE A 437 5.86 14.98 35.13
CA ILE A 437 6.63 14.92 36.38
C ILE A 437 7.86 14.04 36.16
N ALA A 438 9.03 14.46 36.63
CA ALA A 438 10.24 13.65 36.54
C ALA A 438 10.07 12.32 37.31
N PRO A 439 10.53 11.17 36.78
CA PRO A 439 10.53 9.92 37.51
C PRO A 439 11.40 10.07 38.77
N ASN A 440 10.87 9.66 39.94
CA ASN A 440 11.44 9.77 41.30
C ASN A 440 11.00 10.98 42.15
N CYS A 441 10.00 11.75 41.73
CA CYS A 441 9.44 12.83 42.57
C CYS A 441 8.31 12.36 43.49
N ASN A 442 8.45 12.63 44.80
CA ASN A 442 7.41 12.37 45.80
C ASN A 442 6.37 13.50 45.83
N HIS A 443 5.08 13.17 45.71
CA HIS A 443 4.00 14.14 45.75
C HIS A 443 3.73 14.67 47.16
N ASP A 444 4.33 15.80 47.52
CA ASP A 444 3.98 16.59 48.71
C ASP A 444 3.00 17.74 48.38
N ASN A 445 2.56 18.49 49.40
CA ASN A 445 1.61 19.60 49.20
C ASN A 445 2.20 20.77 48.38
N CYS A 446 3.53 20.94 48.39
CA CYS A 446 4.22 21.96 47.62
C CYS A 446 4.26 21.57 46.13
N LEU A 447 4.72 20.37 45.80
CA LEU A 447 4.75 19.86 44.42
C LEU A 447 3.36 19.78 43.80
N ARG A 448 2.33 19.36 44.55
CA ARG A 448 0.93 19.39 44.07
C ARG A 448 0.46 20.78 43.66
N GLN A 449 0.87 21.82 44.39
CA GLN A 449 0.50 23.20 44.08
C GLN A 449 1.22 23.70 42.82
N PHE A 450 2.47 23.28 42.61
CA PHE A 450 3.25 23.57 41.40
C PHE A 450 2.69 22.88 40.15
N ILE A 451 2.18 21.66 40.30
CA ILE A 451 1.46 20.95 39.23
C ILE A 451 0.14 21.68 38.90
N GLY A 452 -0.62 22.07 39.92
CA GLY A 452 -1.88 22.81 39.76
C GLY A 452 -1.71 24.22 39.17
N ALA A 453 -0.51 24.78 39.26
CA ALA A 453 -0.13 26.09 38.71
C ALA A 453 0.95 25.97 37.63
N SER A 454 0.89 24.91 36.80
CA SER A 454 1.96 24.53 35.85
C SER A 454 2.46 25.66 34.94
N SER A 455 1.57 26.53 34.45
CA SER A 455 1.94 27.69 33.63
C SER A 455 2.76 28.73 34.41
N ALA A 456 2.30 29.12 35.60
CA ALA A 456 3.03 30.02 36.49
C ALA A 456 4.34 29.41 36.99
N ALA A 457 4.34 28.11 37.30
CA ALA A 457 5.51 27.36 37.73
C ALA A 457 6.56 27.26 36.60
N SER A 458 6.15 27.02 35.35
CA SER A 458 7.06 26.93 34.20
C SER A 458 7.80 28.26 33.90
N ALA A 459 7.16 29.40 34.19
CA ALA A 459 7.78 30.72 34.09
C ALA A 459 8.67 31.05 35.30
N PHE A 460 8.31 30.58 36.49
CA PHE A 460 8.99 30.89 37.75
C PHE A 460 10.23 30.02 38.02
N CYS A 461 10.14 28.71 37.76
CA CYS A 461 11.12 27.72 38.17
C CYS A 461 12.53 27.91 37.56
N PRO A 462 12.70 28.26 36.28
CA PRO A 462 14.02 28.51 35.70
C PRO A 462 14.78 29.66 36.40
N THR A 463 14.06 30.70 36.83
CA THR A 463 14.66 31.86 37.51
C THR A 463 14.95 31.54 38.98
N PHE A 464 14.07 30.79 39.64
CA PHE A 464 14.22 30.43 41.06
C PHE A 464 15.38 29.45 41.30
N THR A 465 15.55 28.42 40.45
CA THR A 465 16.66 27.46 40.60
C THR A 465 18.01 28.05 40.22
N ALA A 466 18.05 29.14 39.44
CA ALA A 466 19.26 29.85 39.07
C ALA A 466 19.72 30.88 40.14
N SER A 467 18.84 31.34 41.04
CA SER A 467 19.20 32.32 42.07
C SER A 467 18.28 32.25 43.31
N ALA A 468 18.86 32.08 44.49
CA ALA A 468 18.12 31.82 45.73
C ALA A 468 17.47 33.06 46.41
N ASN A 469 17.47 34.23 45.76
CA ASN A 469 16.98 35.50 46.33
C ASN A 469 15.70 36.03 45.66
N VAL A 470 14.83 35.13 45.18
CA VAL A 470 13.56 35.51 44.55
C VAL A 470 12.42 35.39 45.57
N SER A 471 11.61 36.44 45.70
CA SER A 471 10.42 36.42 46.54
C SER A 471 9.45 35.32 46.09
N LEU A 472 8.98 34.51 47.03
CA LEU A 472 8.08 33.40 46.72
C LEU A 472 6.73 33.89 46.21
N PRO A 473 6.22 33.34 45.10
CA PRO A 473 4.95 33.74 44.54
C PRO A 473 3.81 33.23 45.44
N THR A 474 2.68 33.92 45.43
CA THR A 474 1.51 33.57 46.24
C THR A 474 0.98 32.17 45.93
N PHE A 475 1.18 31.67 44.71
CA PHE A 475 0.81 30.30 44.33
C PHE A 475 1.71 29.22 44.97
N ALA A 476 2.81 29.57 45.65
CA ALA A 476 3.69 28.63 46.34
C ALA A 476 3.43 28.55 47.86
N SER A 477 2.25 28.99 48.32
CA SER A 477 1.90 29.08 49.75
C SER A 477 2.01 27.76 50.51
N ASN A 478 1.77 26.62 49.86
CA ASN A 478 1.83 25.27 50.46
C ASN A 478 3.26 24.72 50.55
N CYS A 479 4.25 25.51 50.15
CA CYS A 479 5.66 25.26 50.40
C CYS A 479 6.11 25.88 51.74
N ASP A 480 5.20 26.50 52.51
CA ASP A 480 5.43 27.05 53.86
C ASP A 480 6.52 28.13 53.93
N GLY A 481 6.77 28.83 52.82
CA GLY A 481 7.84 29.83 52.73
C GLY A 481 9.25 29.23 52.64
N ASP A 482 9.38 27.92 52.53
CA ASP A 482 10.65 27.21 52.50
C ASP A 482 11.23 27.15 51.08
N ALA A 483 12.34 27.87 50.87
CA ALA A 483 13.03 27.92 49.58
C ALA A 483 13.55 26.55 49.11
N SER A 484 13.88 25.64 50.03
CA SER A 484 14.35 24.29 49.69
C SER A 484 13.23 23.43 49.10
N ARG A 485 12.01 23.56 49.65
CA ARG A 485 10.82 22.86 49.14
C ARG A 485 10.40 23.38 47.78
N VAL A 486 10.50 24.68 47.56
CA VAL A 486 10.23 25.31 46.26
C VAL A 486 11.24 24.88 45.20
N SER A 487 12.52 24.82 45.56
CA SER A 487 13.58 24.31 44.66
C SER A 487 13.36 22.83 44.31
N SER A 488 12.95 22.02 45.29
CA SER A 488 12.58 20.62 45.08
C SER A 488 11.35 20.47 44.17
N ALA A 489 10.33 21.30 44.31
CA ALA A 489 9.15 21.27 43.44
C ALA A 489 9.50 21.69 41.99
N CYS A 490 10.35 22.71 41.84
CA CYS A 490 10.80 23.18 40.53
C CYS A 490 11.68 22.18 39.77
N SER A 491 12.54 21.45 40.46
CA SER A 491 13.36 20.39 39.85
C SER A 491 12.55 19.16 39.43
N CYS A 492 11.33 19.00 39.94
CA CYS A 492 10.40 17.94 39.57
C CYS A 492 9.55 18.23 38.33
N LEU A 493 9.57 19.48 37.82
CA LEU A 493 8.87 19.89 36.60
C LEU A 493 9.83 19.80 35.41
N VAL A 494 9.59 18.90 34.47
CA VAL A 494 10.43 18.77 33.27
C VAL A 494 10.19 19.95 32.34
N THR A 495 11.16 20.88 32.25
CA THR A 495 11.19 21.88 31.17
C THR A 495 11.76 21.24 29.90
N PRO A 496 11.13 21.39 28.72
CA PRO A 496 11.70 20.92 27.46
C PRO A 496 12.95 21.74 27.11
N THR A 497 14.13 21.14 27.23
CA THR A 497 15.40 21.78 26.88
C THR A 497 15.54 21.84 25.35
N SER A 498 15.52 23.06 24.81
CA SER A 498 15.89 23.34 23.41
C SER A 498 17.40 23.50 23.28
N THR A 499 18.12 22.50 22.77
CA THR A 499 19.46 22.68 22.17
C THR A 499 19.87 21.44 21.35
N GLY A 500 20.20 21.64 20.07
CA GLY A 500 21.21 20.83 19.39
C GLY A 500 20.82 20.17 18.06
N SER A 501 21.25 20.81 16.97
CA SER A 501 21.49 20.28 15.62
C SER A 501 20.29 20.08 14.69
N ALA A 502 20.21 20.98 13.71
CA ALA A 502 19.26 20.96 12.60
C ALA A 502 19.36 19.65 11.78
N PRO A 503 18.25 18.92 11.60
CA PRO A 503 18.02 18.20 10.37
C PRO A 503 17.47 19.19 9.34
N THR A 504 18.03 19.09 8.13
CA THR A 504 17.61 19.75 6.90
C THR A 504 16.08 19.79 6.79
N SER A 505 15.55 20.95 6.41
CA SER A 505 14.12 21.25 6.30
C SER A 505 13.32 20.15 5.59
N THR A 506 12.62 19.31 6.34
CA THR A 506 11.40 18.67 5.85
C THR A 506 10.32 19.74 5.83
N GLY A 507 9.83 20.06 4.63
CA GLY A 507 8.80 21.07 4.43
C GLY A 507 7.61 20.82 5.35
N THR A 508 7.23 21.83 6.13
CA THR A 508 5.91 21.91 6.75
C THR A 508 4.87 21.63 5.68
N ALA A 509 4.11 20.54 5.84
CA ALA A 509 2.90 20.31 5.06
C ALA A 509 2.05 21.58 5.16
N GLY A 510 1.86 22.27 4.04
CA GLY A 510 1.09 23.50 3.99
C GLY A 510 -0.33 23.29 4.49
N THR A 511 -0.99 24.34 4.97
CA THR A 511 -2.43 24.27 5.25
C THR A 511 -3.20 24.04 3.95
N SER A 512 -4.12 23.07 3.90
CA SER A 512 -4.99 22.88 2.74
C SER A 512 -5.94 24.07 2.59
N ALA A 513 -6.09 24.57 1.36
CA ALA A 513 -6.99 25.69 1.07
C ALA A 513 -8.47 25.28 1.10
N SER A 514 -8.78 24.02 0.73
CA SER A 514 -10.12 23.46 0.81
C SER A 514 -10.44 22.86 2.19
N GLY A 515 -9.44 22.70 3.05
CA GLY A 515 -9.56 22.00 4.33
C GLY A 515 -9.57 20.48 4.20
N TYR A 516 -9.24 19.94 3.02
CA TYR A 516 -9.19 18.50 2.77
C TYR A 516 -7.75 18.00 2.65
N TYR A 517 -7.55 16.78 3.14
CA TYR A 517 -6.24 16.16 3.27
C TYR A 517 -6.33 14.70 2.85
N ILE A 518 -5.24 14.16 2.32
CA ILE A 518 -5.12 12.76 1.92
C ILE A 518 -4.11 12.07 2.83
N ARG A 519 -4.47 10.89 3.30
CA ARG A 519 -3.53 9.90 3.80
C ARG A 519 -3.48 8.72 2.84
N VAL A 520 -2.28 8.21 2.58
CA VAL A 520 -2.08 7.00 1.77
C VAL A 520 -1.38 5.96 2.60
N LEU A 521 -1.96 4.75 2.67
CA LEU A 521 -1.40 3.62 3.37
C LEU A 521 -0.87 2.58 2.36
N TRP A 522 0.26 1.96 2.66
CA TRP A 522 0.84 0.82 1.97
C TRP A 522 1.09 -0.28 2.99
N GLY A 523 0.35 -1.38 2.85
CA GLY A 523 0.35 -2.48 3.81
C GLY A 523 0.06 -2.06 5.26
N GLY A 524 -1.00 -1.28 5.45
CA GLY A 524 -1.43 -0.77 6.75
C GLY A 524 -0.58 0.38 7.35
N LYS A 525 0.53 0.79 6.72
CA LYS A 525 1.41 1.86 7.21
C LYS A 525 1.37 3.08 6.29
N VAL A 526 1.56 4.29 6.83
CA VAL A 526 1.66 5.50 6.03
C VAL A 526 2.76 5.36 4.97
N LEU A 527 2.39 5.57 3.71
CA LEU A 527 3.30 5.49 2.58
C LEU A 527 4.31 6.64 2.64
N ARG A 528 5.59 6.27 2.48
CA ARG A 528 6.68 7.23 2.25
C ARG A 528 7.03 7.26 0.76
N SER A 529 6.92 8.44 0.18
CA SER A 529 7.34 8.76 -1.18
C SER A 529 8.71 9.44 -1.16
N SER A 530 9.57 9.10 -2.13
CA SER A 530 10.83 9.82 -2.34
C SER A 530 10.64 11.18 -3.03
N ASN A 531 9.48 11.43 -3.65
CA ASN A 531 9.13 12.75 -4.16
C ASN A 531 8.90 13.74 -3.00
N PRO A 532 9.60 14.90 -2.97
CA PRO A 532 9.53 15.85 -1.86
C PRO A 532 8.18 16.57 -1.74
N SER A 533 7.37 16.61 -2.81
CA SER A 533 6.01 17.18 -2.77
C SER A 533 5.01 16.26 -2.07
N LEU A 534 5.23 14.93 -2.15
CA LEU A 534 4.37 13.94 -1.49
C LEU A 534 4.91 13.56 -0.10
N GLY A 535 6.23 13.36 0.02
CA GLY A 535 6.93 13.04 1.26
C GLY A 535 6.32 11.87 2.02
N LEU A 536 6.11 12.04 3.32
CA LEU A 536 5.27 11.13 4.10
C LEU A 536 3.81 11.46 3.83
N MET A 537 3.06 10.53 3.24
CA MET A 537 1.68 10.75 2.80
C MET A 537 0.67 10.64 3.94
N ASP A 538 0.84 11.44 5.00
CA ASP A 538 -0.07 11.55 6.13
C ASP A 538 -0.63 12.97 6.22
N MET A 539 -1.94 13.11 6.03
CA MET A 539 -2.65 14.38 5.95
C MET A 539 -1.96 15.39 5.02
N VAL A 540 -1.59 14.97 3.80
CA VAL A 540 -1.06 15.86 2.77
C VAL A 540 -2.23 16.68 2.19
N PRO A 541 -2.09 18.00 1.98
CA PRO A 541 -3.14 18.80 1.35
C PRO A 541 -3.62 18.17 0.05
N VAL A 542 -4.94 18.02 -0.09
CA VAL A 542 -5.51 17.33 -1.26
C VAL A 542 -5.12 18.01 -2.57
N GLU A 543 -4.92 19.33 -2.55
CA GLU A 543 -4.49 20.10 -3.72
C GLU A 543 -3.09 19.69 -4.20
N THR A 544 -2.19 19.36 -3.29
CA THR A 544 -0.84 18.87 -3.61
C THR A 544 -0.92 17.53 -4.32
N VAL A 545 -1.72 16.60 -3.78
CA VAL A 545 -1.89 15.25 -4.34
C VAL A 545 -2.61 15.30 -5.69
N LEU A 546 -3.69 16.07 -5.81
CA LEU A 546 -4.43 16.24 -7.06
C LEU A 546 -3.58 16.91 -8.13
N ALA A 547 -2.81 17.95 -7.80
CA ALA A 547 -1.93 18.62 -8.75
C ALA A 547 -0.79 17.72 -9.23
N TYR A 548 -0.25 16.87 -8.35
CA TYR A 548 0.74 15.86 -8.72
C TYR A 548 0.17 14.87 -9.75
N PHE A 549 -0.97 14.25 -9.43
CA PHE A 549 -1.61 13.28 -10.33
C PHE A 549 -2.11 13.90 -11.64
N ASP A 550 -2.72 15.09 -11.59
CA ASP A 550 -3.16 15.81 -12.79
C ASP A 550 -1.97 16.26 -13.64
N GLY A 551 -0.83 16.61 -13.03
CA GLY A 551 0.39 16.94 -13.78
C GLY A 551 0.91 15.73 -14.58
N LEU A 552 0.79 14.53 -14.02
CA LEU A 552 1.22 13.30 -14.67
C LEU A 552 0.21 12.79 -15.71
N ALA A 553 -1.07 12.69 -15.36
CA ALA A 553 -2.10 12.04 -16.18
C ALA A 553 -3.03 13.03 -16.90
N GLY A 554 -3.06 14.30 -16.50
CA GLY A 554 -4.09 15.26 -16.89
C GLY A 554 -5.33 15.15 -16.01
N PHE A 555 -6.10 16.24 -15.94
CA PHE A 555 -7.41 16.23 -15.28
C PHE A 555 -8.30 15.15 -15.91
N GLY A 556 -8.76 14.19 -15.11
CA GLY A 556 -9.57 13.05 -15.58
C GLY A 556 -8.86 12.21 -16.65
N ALA A 557 -7.54 12.03 -16.53
CA ALA A 557 -6.69 11.31 -17.48
C ALA A 557 -6.60 11.92 -18.90
N SER A 558 -6.96 13.19 -19.07
CA SER A 558 -7.02 13.86 -20.38
C SER A 558 -5.70 13.91 -21.16
N LEU A 559 -4.54 13.76 -20.50
CA LEU A 559 -3.24 13.73 -21.18
C LEU A 559 -2.80 12.31 -21.55
N VAL A 560 -3.39 11.26 -20.95
CA VAL A 560 -2.89 9.88 -21.07
C VAL A 560 -2.90 9.40 -22.52
N TYR A 561 -3.99 9.61 -23.25
CA TYR A 561 -4.08 9.17 -24.66
C TYR A 561 -2.97 9.81 -25.53
N GLY A 562 -2.78 11.13 -25.39
CA GLY A 562 -1.75 11.85 -26.14
C GLY A 562 -0.33 11.48 -25.72
N LYS A 563 -0.12 11.21 -24.42
CA LYS A 563 1.16 10.70 -23.91
C LYS A 563 1.45 9.29 -24.41
N CYS A 564 0.44 8.42 -24.46
CA CYS A 564 0.58 7.04 -24.90
C CYS A 564 0.91 6.88 -26.38
N ASN A 565 0.42 7.78 -27.23
CA ASN A 565 0.70 7.78 -28.67
C ASN A 565 1.86 8.73 -29.07
N GLY A 566 2.47 9.43 -28.11
CA GLY A 566 3.62 10.31 -28.33
C GLY A 566 3.28 11.70 -28.88
N THR A 567 2.01 12.08 -28.98
CA THR A 567 1.61 13.45 -29.37
C THR A 567 1.81 14.47 -28.24
N ILE A 568 1.88 13.99 -26.99
CA ILE A 568 2.22 14.78 -25.81
C ILE A 568 3.51 14.19 -25.20
N PRO A 569 4.55 14.99 -24.92
CA PRO A 569 5.76 14.51 -24.24
C PRO A 569 5.48 13.96 -22.84
N VAL A 570 6.31 13.00 -22.42
CA VAL A 570 6.22 12.33 -21.11
C VAL A 570 7.38 12.70 -20.20
#